data_AF-A0A8X8XAI6-F1
#
_entry.id   AF-A0A8X8XAI6-F1
#
_cell.length_a   1.000
_cell.length_b   1.000
_cell.length_c   1.000
_cell.angle_alpha   90.00
_cell.angle_beta   90.00
_cell.angle_gamma   90.00
#
_symmetry.space_group_name_H-M   'P 1'
#
loop_
_entity.id
_entity.type
_entity.pdbx_description
1 polymer ?
#
loop_
_entity_poly.entity_id
_entity_poly.type
_entity_poly.pdbx_seq_one_letter_code
_entity_poly.pdbx_strand_id
1 'polypeptide(L)'
;MPRQRWRKSFKSFIDPTKDDQLKGVKTGIDGNVQKIFNFLNDKVGDERKEEVADLIKDFQKQYDSLYARYDNLTGELRDKFRRRKRGKDSSSPSSDSSDSDDSPAERNGEIEVDVEEKPSAVDEKEALHQEGQSAVERLNADVSSLREENAQLQFRNSEMEKMLKEKESEISNLRKVFEESESESSARIVALTADVNNLREQLGHLSDQKSESDRVIEKQREEISEILVQIEKLKEELSLAENRNTELGHKIVEHEREMEEHRDEVLRLREENKQLEVRFRDCHEKLILSEKKTEEISDQFRESMAAKNKDIDQLEETIEDLKSELEIKDDELSSLLENMRATDVKQRLSDQKLRITEQVLSEKEETQQNRVENLMEEQKLLEERIASLSGLVSIYNEARLNLFAEISEKTNETLNGIDTFCVKFEEDYSHLESRVFEIGNELKAVLNLIIGSNAEKDEMKKEIGSLVQQVQVLTERVKEVEMILLNNEEERKHLTEMAKQHEEKVKEMKTMIKERDEKVGELERKMNEKDSGILRLSEEKREAISQLCIWIDFHHDRYEDLKDMILKKRGGTRQIAA
;
A
#
# COMPACT_ATOMS: atom_id res chain seq x y z
N MET A 1 73.88 51.19 -53.25
CA MET A 1 74.37 49.86 -53.72
C MET A 1 74.47 48.91 -52.51
N PRO A 2 74.39 47.57 -52.64
CA PRO A 2 73.55 46.80 -53.55
C PRO A 2 72.95 45.50 -52.92
N ARG A 3 71.70 45.49 -52.40
CA ARG A 3 71.07 44.25 -51.86
C ARG A 3 70.26 43.40 -52.86
N GLN A 4 70.06 43.85 -54.10
CA GLN A 4 69.20 43.14 -55.08
C GLN A 4 69.88 41.99 -55.85
N ARG A 5 71.21 41.84 -55.84
CA ARG A 5 71.92 40.90 -56.75
C ARG A 5 71.70 39.41 -56.45
N TRP A 6 71.26 39.06 -55.23
CA TRP A 6 71.13 37.66 -54.79
C TRP A 6 69.83 36.97 -55.24
N ARG A 7 68.69 37.68 -55.33
CA ARG A 7 67.38 37.05 -55.62
C ARG A 7 67.25 36.48 -57.05
N LYS A 8 68.05 36.94 -58.01
CA LYS A 8 67.97 36.45 -59.40
C LYS A 8 68.67 35.10 -59.63
N SER A 9 69.62 34.70 -58.78
CA SER A 9 70.44 33.49 -59.03
C SER A 9 69.84 32.18 -58.52
N PHE A 10 68.75 32.22 -57.75
CA PHE A 10 68.06 31.01 -57.26
C PHE A 10 66.94 30.52 -58.19
N LYS A 11 66.40 31.39 -59.07
CA LYS A 11 65.24 31.05 -59.90
C LYS A 11 65.54 30.05 -61.04
N SER A 12 66.81 29.74 -61.27
CA SER A 12 67.28 28.70 -62.21
C SER A 12 67.67 27.37 -61.53
N PHE A 13 67.44 27.22 -60.22
CA PHE A 13 67.77 26.01 -59.45
C PHE A 13 66.55 25.18 -59.04
N ILE A 14 65.33 25.68 -59.30
CA ILE A 14 64.08 24.97 -59.01
C ILE A 14 63.60 24.31 -60.31
N ASP A 15 63.53 22.99 -60.29
CA ASP A 15 62.99 22.16 -61.36
C ASP A 15 61.45 22.30 -61.38
N PRO A 16 60.83 22.80 -62.48
CA PRO A 16 59.38 22.98 -62.55
C PRO A 16 58.59 21.71 -62.26
N THR A 17 59.10 20.55 -62.68
CA THR A 17 58.42 19.26 -62.48
C THR A 17 58.37 18.84 -61.00
N LYS A 18 59.32 19.34 -60.18
CA LYS A 18 59.30 19.15 -58.73
C LYS A 18 58.39 20.16 -58.03
N ASP A 19 58.27 21.39 -58.55
CA ASP A 19 57.37 22.42 -58.03
C ASP A 19 55.88 22.06 -58.25
N ASP A 20 55.53 21.46 -59.39
CA ASP A 20 54.16 21.00 -59.64
C ASP A 20 53.81 19.71 -58.86
N GLN A 21 54.77 18.82 -58.62
CA GLN A 21 54.58 17.72 -57.65
C GLN A 21 54.32 18.25 -56.23
N LEU A 22 55.04 19.30 -55.81
CA LEU A 22 54.83 19.94 -54.50
C LEU A 22 53.44 20.60 -54.41
N LYS A 23 52.94 21.23 -55.49
CA LYS A 23 51.55 21.72 -55.53
C LYS A 23 50.54 20.60 -55.37
N GLY A 24 50.68 19.50 -56.12
CA GLY A 24 49.76 18.35 -56.05
C GLY A 24 49.70 17.72 -54.66
N VAL A 25 50.87 17.46 -54.06
CA VAL A 25 50.97 16.96 -52.68
C VAL A 25 50.38 17.95 -51.69
N LYS A 26 50.67 19.26 -51.84
CA LYS A 26 50.07 20.29 -50.98
C LYS A 26 48.53 20.32 -51.08
N THR A 27 47.95 20.23 -52.26
CA THR A 27 46.48 20.20 -52.40
C THR A 27 45.85 18.94 -51.79
N GLY A 28 46.57 17.81 -51.76
CA GLY A 28 46.16 16.62 -51.02
C GLY A 28 46.23 16.81 -49.50
N ILE A 29 47.30 17.46 -49.02
CA ILE A 29 47.48 17.83 -47.61
C ILE A 29 46.37 18.78 -47.14
N ASP A 30 46.18 19.90 -47.83
CA ASP A 30 45.15 20.90 -47.50
C ASP A 30 43.74 20.24 -47.51
N GLY A 31 43.44 19.42 -48.52
CA GLY A 31 42.16 18.68 -48.62
C GLY A 31 41.94 17.64 -47.50
N ASN A 32 43.00 17.01 -47.00
CA ASN A 32 42.91 16.09 -45.85
C ASN A 32 42.77 16.86 -44.52
N VAL A 33 43.46 17.99 -44.36
CA VAL A 33 43.27 18.90 -43.21
C VAL A 33 41.82 19.43 -43.16
N GLN A 34 41.25 19.81 -44.30
CA GLN A 34 39.84 20.20 -44.41
C GLN A 34 38.89 19.10 -43.91
N LYS A 35 39.15 17.83 -44.24
CA LYS A 35 38.36 16.68 -43.76
C LYS A 35 38.49 16.48 -42.25
N ILE A 36 39.72 16.50 -41.72
CA ILE A 36 39.96 16.37 -40.26
C ILE A 36 39.25 17.50 -39.49
N PHE A 37 39.29 18.73 -40.00
CA PHE A 37 38.60 19.87 -39.41
C PHE A 37 37.06 19.72 -39.42
N ASN A 38 36.50 19.12 -40.47
CA ASN A 38 35.07 18.81 -40.53
C ASN A 38 34.68 17.68 -39.56
N PHE A 39 35.47 16.60 -39.50
CA PHE A 39 35.23 15.49 -38.56
C PHE A 39 35.33 15.91 -37.08
N LEU A 40 36.13 16.93 -36.76
CA LEU A 40 36.22 17.50 -35.41
C LEU A 40 35.02 18.37 -35.00
N ASN A 41 34.18 18.81 -35.94
CA ASN A 41 32.99 19.62 -35.65
C ASN A 41 31.69 18.80 -35.50
N ASP A 42 31.60 17.61 -36.10
CA ASP A 42 30.41 16.75 -36.06
C ASP A 42 30.36 15.90 -34.77
N LYS A 43 29.51 16.28 -33.82
CA LYS A 43 29.44 15.66 -32.47
C LYS A 43 28.65 14.34 -32.42
N VAL A 44 29.00 13.31 -33.21
CA VAL A 44 28.37 11.98 -33.10
C VAL A 44 29.35 10.81 -33.34
N GLY A 45 29.37 9.85 -32.41
CA GLY A 45 29.84 8.48 -32.63
C GLY A 45 31.31 8.20 -32.29
N ASP A 46 31.54 7.21 -31.42
CA ASP A 46 32.89 6.80 -31.02
C ASP A 46 33.65 6.07 -32.15
N GLU A 47 32.90 5.40 -33.04
CA GLU A 47 33.39 4.64 -34.19
C GLU A 47 34.28 5.46 -35.14
N ARG A 48 34.05 6.78 -35.24
CA ARG A 48 34.83 7.67 -36.13
C ARG A 48 36.21 8.05 -35.58
N LYS A 49 36.51 7.77 -34.30
CA LYS A 49 37.84 8.05 -33.73
C LYS A 49 38.94 7.22 -34.38
N GLU A 50 38.65 5.98 -34.78
CA GLU A 50 39.63 5.10 -35.43
C GLU A 50 39.94 5.57 -36.85
N GLU A 51 38.91 5.94 -37.64
CA GLU A 51 39.08 6.56 -38.96
C GLU A 51 39.92 7.85 -38.89
N VAL A 52 39.64 8.73 -37.91
CA VAL A 52 40.41 9.97 -37.70
C VAL A 52 41.84 9.67 -37.23
N ALA A 53 42.05 8.67 -36.37
CA ALA A 53 43.38 8.27 -35.93
C ALA A 53 44.24 7.72 -37.08
N ASP A 54 43.66 6.92 -37.98
CA ASP A 54 44.36 6.44 -39.17
C ASP A 54 44.64 7.55 -40.19
N LEU A 55 43.71 8.52 -40.35
CA LEU A 55 43.95 9.70 -41.17
C LEU A 55 45.09 10.57 -40.61
N ILE A 56 45.24 10.64 -39.28
CA ILE A 56 46.37 11.29 -38.60
C ILE A 56 47.68 10.51 -38.79
N LYS A 57 47.67 9.17 -38.68
CA LYS A 57 48.84 8.33 -38.97
C LYS A 57 49.33 8.50 -40.41
N ASP A 58 48.42 8.54 -41.38
CA ASP A 58 48.78 8.76 -42.79
C ASP A 58 49.26 10.20 -43.05
N PHE A 59 48.73 11.19 -42.33
CA PHE A 59 49.27 12.55 -42.35
C PHE A 59 50.72 12.60 -41.81
N GLN A 60 51.00 11.88 -40.71
CA GLN A 60 52.35 11.74 -40.15
C GLN A 60 53.30 11.05 -41.14
N LYS A 61 52.91 9.90 -41.73
CA LYS A 61 53.71 9.22 -42.78
C LYS A 61 54.03 10.13 -43.97
N GLN A 62 53.09 10.97 -44.40
CA GLN A 62 53.33 11.92 -45.49
C GLN A 62 54.22 13.09 -45.07
N TYR A 63 54.13 13.55 -43.82
CA TYR A 63 55.04 14.54 -43.25
C TYR A 63 56.48 14.00 -43.13
N ASP A 64 56.64 12.76 -42.67
CA ASP A 64 57.94 12.07 -42.61
C ASP A 64 58.53 11.84 -44.01
N SER A 65 57.69 11.49 -44.99
CA SER A 65 58.10 11.36 -46.39
C SER A 65 58.55 12.71 -47.00
N LEU A 66 57.90 13.82 -46.61
CA LEU A 66 58.31 15.17 -46.98
C LEU A 66 59.65 15.54 -46.33
N TYR A 67 59.86 15.20 -45.06
CA TYR A 67 61.13 15.41 -44.37
C TYR A 67 62.26 14.58 -45.00
N ALA A 68 62.03 13.30 -45.30
CA ALA A 68 62.97 12.46 -46.03
C ALA A 68 63.31 13.03 -47.43
N ARG A 69 62.34 13.65 -48.13
CA ARG A 69 62.63 14.38 -49.38
C ARG A 69 63.43 15.66 -49.15
N TYR A 70 63.20 16.39 -48.05
CA TYR A 70 63.98 17.58 -47.68
C TYR A 70 65.43 17.24 -47.32
N ASP A 71 65.66 16.15 -46.57
CA ASP A 71 67.00 15.67 -46.23
C ASP A 71 67.74 15.15 -47.47
N ASN A 72 67.05 14.45 -48.38
CA ASN A 72 67.64 14.09 -49.68
C ASN A 72 68.00 15.32 -50.52
N LEU A 73 67.18 16.38 -50.53
CA LEU A 73 67.47 17.63 -51.25
C LEU A 73 68.64 18.40 -50.59
N THR A 74 68.71 18.39 -49.27
CA THR A 74 69.81 18.96 -48.46
C THR A 74 71.10 18.15 -48.65
N GLY A 75 70.99 16.84 -48.82
CA GLY A 75 72.06 15.92 -49.22
C GLY A 75 72.57 16.24 -50.63
N GLU A 76 71.67 16.34 -51.63
CA GLU A 76 72.00 16.77 -52.99
C GLU A 76 72.74 18.12 -53.00
N LEU A 77 72.27 19.11 -52.21
CA LEU A 77 72.92 20.42 -52.08
C LEU A 77 74.32 20.30 -51.48
N ARG A 78 74.48 19.52 -50.39
CA ARG A 78 75.76 19.27 -49.72
C ARG A 78 76.75 18.54 -50.63
N ASP A 79 76.30 17.57 -51.41
CA ASP A 79 77.14 16.81 -52.34
C ASP A 79 77.51 17.61 -53.59
N LYS A 80 76.57 18.42 -54.14
CA LYS A 80 76.85 19.41 -55.20
C LYS A 80 77.86 20.47 -54.73
N PHE A 81 77.85 20.85 -53.44
CA PHE A 81 78.87 21.74 -52.86
C PHE A 81 80.25 21.04 -52.77
N ARG A 82 80.30 19.75 -52.38
CA ARG A 82 81.53 18.95 -52.36
C ARG A 82 82.11 18.72 -53.75
N ARG A 83 81.28 18.42 -54.76
CA ARG A 83 81.70 18.28 -56.17
C ARG A 83 82.30 19.56 -56.76
N ARG A 84 82.02 20.73 -56.18
CA ARG A 84 82.60 22.03 -56.60
C ARG A 84 83.98 22.33 -55.97
N LYS A 85 84.48 21.48 -55.06
CA LYS A 85 85.81 21.61 -54.42
C LYS A 85 86.70 20.39 -54.73
N ARG A 86 86.83 20.02 -56.01
CA ARG A 86 87.81 19.01 -56.46
C ARG A 86 88.32 19.29 -57.87
N GLY A 87 89.60 19.65 -57.97
CA GLY A 87 90.33 19.96 -59.21
C GLY A 87 91.50 20.88 -58.91
N LYS A 88 92.71 20.54 -59.41
CA LYS A 88 94.03 21.10 -59.01
C LYS A 88 94.41 20.83 -57.54
N ASP A 89 95.55 20.24 -57.17
CA ASP A 89 96.58 19.49 -57.93
C ASP A 89 97.20 18.39 -57.01
N SER A 90 98.34 17.79 -57.39
CA SER A 90 98.78 16.45 -56.94
C SER A 90 100.04 16.36 -56.03
N SER A 91 99.94 15.49 -55.00
CA SER A 91 100.95 14.50 -54.55
C SER A 91 102.36 14.88 -54.02
N SER A 92 102.53 14.72 -52.69
CA SER A 92 103.62 13.93 -52.04
C SER A 92 105.04 14.59 -51.88
N PRO A 93 106.09 13.95 -51.28
CA PRO A 93 106.49 14.29 -49.88
C PRO A 93 108.03 14.31 -49.57
N SER A 94 108.39 14.39 -48.26
CA SER A 94 109.63 13.85 -47.58
C SER A 94 110.91 14.71 -47.37
N SER A 95 111.18 15.02 -46.08
CA SER A 95 112.43 14.83 -45.27
C SER A 95 113.82 15.48 -45.56
N ASP A 96 114.38 16.11 -44.50
CA ASP A 96 115.77 16.01 -43.93
C ASP A 96 116.92 17.06 -44.19
N SER A 97 117.70 17.29 -43.11
CA SER A 97 119.12 17.76 -42.88
C SER A 97 119.78 19.14 -43.27
N SER A 98 120.56 19.66 -42.29
CA SER A 98 121.89 20.37 -42.27
C SER A 98 122.26 21.79 -42.84
N ASP A 99 122.69 22.67 -41.90
CA ASP A 99 124.01 23.38 -41.72
C ASP A 99 124.63 24.54 -42.59
N SER A 100 125.28 25.48 -41.86
CA SER A 100 126.54 26.27 -42.13
C SER A 100 126.55 27.75 -42.62
N ASP A 101 127.74 28.39 -42.61
CA ASP A 101 128.03 29.81 -42.18
C ASP A 101 128.95 30.70 -43.09
N ASP A 102 128.91 32.03 -42.85
CA ASP A 102 129.95 33.13 -42.90
C ASP A 102 130.85 33.46 -44.14
N SER A 103 131.20 34.78 -44.34
CA SER A 103 132.52 35.34 -44.77
C SER A 103 132.55 36.85 -45.21
N PRO A 104 133.69 37.61 -45.10
CA PRO A 104 133.83 39.08 -45.41
C PRO A 104 135.04 39.51 -46.33
N ALA A 105 135.39 40.82 -46.48
CA ALA A 105 136.78 41.46 -46.47
C ALA A 105 137.05 42.78 -47.30
N GLU A 106 138.25 43.41 -47.06
CA GLU A 106 139.11 44.32 -47.90
C GLU A 106 138.92 45.89 -47.93
N ARG A 107 139.93 46.81 -48.16
CA ARG A 107 141.44 46.88 -48.10
C ARG A 107 142.00 48.29 -48.58
N ASN A 108 143.28 48.71 -48.31
CA ASN A 108 144.29 49.37 -49.24
C ASN A 108 145.33 50.42 -48.67
N GLY A 109 146.42 50.68 -49.45
CA GLY A 109 147.57 51.64 -49.33
C GLY A 109 148.04 52.16 -50.74
N GLU A 110 149.24 52.69 -51.09
CA GLU A 110 150.55 53.06 -50.44
C GLU A 110 151.48 53.85 -51.48
N ILE A 111 152.82 54.00 -51.26
CA ILE A 111 153.98 54.22 -52.24
C ILE A 111 154.81 55.57 -52.24
N GLU A 112 156.05 55.54 -52.79
CA GLU A 112 157.38 56.15 -52.39
C GLU A 112 158.04 57.24 -53.29
N VAL A 113 159.21 57.84 -52.86
CA VAL A 113 160.29 58.56 -53.62
C VAL A 113 161.67 58.50 -52.86
N ASP A 114 162.84 58.81 -53.47
CA ASP A 114 164.26 58.78 -52.93
C ASP A 114 165.13 60.02 -53.44
N VAL A 115 166.48 60.28 -53.43
CA VAL A 115 167.80 59.55 -53.55
C VAL A 115 169.04 60.37 -53.01
N GLU A 116 170.21 59.71 -52.85
CA GLU A 116 171.63 60.08 -52.46
C GLU A 116 172.45 61.12 -53.33
N GLU A 117 173.77 61.45 -53.14
CA GLU A 117 174.63 61.85 -51.97
C GLU A 117 176.13 62.27 -52.36
N LYS A 118 176.71 63.37 -51.79
CA LYS A 118 178.18 63.67 -51.46
C LYS A 118 179.31 63.71 -52.57
N PRO A 119 180.64 63.99 -52.27
CA PRO A 119 181.33 64.98 -51.37
C PRO A 119 182.67 65.66 -51.88
N SER A 120 183.24 66.61 -51.08
CA SER A 120 184.69 67.06 -50.96
C SER A 120 185.43 67.73 -52.16
N ALA A 121 186.08 68.92 -52.09
CA ALA A 121 187.09 69.53 -51.18
C ALA A 121 188.57 69.16 -51.53
N VAL A 122 189.60 70.04 -51.57
CA VAL A 122 189.81 71.43 -51.09
C VAL A 122 190.69 72.23 -52.10
N ASP A 123 190.34 73.49 -52.39
CA ASP A 123 191.32 74.60 -52.53
C ASP A 123 190.59 75.93 -52.23
N GLU A 124 191.18 76.82 -51.42
CA GLU A 124 190.37 77.66 -50.52
C GLU A 124 190.02 79.09 -51.00
N LYS A 125 188.93 79.59 -50.43
CA LYS A 125 188.60 81.02 -50.19
C LYS A 125 188.01 81.84 -51.34
N GLU A 126 188.59 81.86 -52.55
CA GLU A 126 187.95 82.59 -53.68
C GLU A 126 186.80 81.79 -54.28
N ALA A 127 187.01 80.48 -54.50
CA ALA A 127 185.93 79.55 -54.83
C ALA A 127 184.81 79.60 -53.78
N LEU A 128 185.13 79.62 -52.49
CA LEU A 128 184.14 79.71 -51.40
C LEU A 128 183.30 80.99 -51.44
N HIS A 129 183.82 82.11 -51.96
CA HIS A 129 183.03 83.34 -52.04
C HIS A 129 182.07 83.34 -53.24
N GLN A 130 182.46 82.72 -54.35
CA GLN A 130 181.64 82.62 -55.57
C GLN A 130 180.64 81.46 -55.47
N GLU A 131 181.05 80.33 -54.91
CA GLU A 131 180.17 79.25 -54.49
C GLU A 131 179.20 79.74 -53.40
N GLY A 132 179.68 80.48 -52.40
CA GLY A 132 178.86 81.12 -51.38
C GLY A 132 177.84 82.11 -51.94
N GLN A 133 178.19 82.90 -52.97
CA GLN A 133 177.23 83.72 -53.71
C GLN A 133 176.18 82.85 -54.44
N SER A 134 176.61 81.83 -55.18
CA SER A 134 175.68 80.90 -55.85
C SER A 134 174.82 80.07 -54.87
N ALA A 135 175.26 79.90 -53.63
CA ALA A 135 174.53 79.27 -52.55
C ALA A 135 173.53 80.25 -51.92
N VAL A 136 173.86 81.54 -51.79
CA VAL A 136 172.92 82.61 -51.42
C VAL A 136 171.87 82.83 -52.51
N GLU A 137 172.22 82.71 -53.79
CA GLU A 137 171.26 82.77 -54.90
C GLU A 137 170.33 81.55 -54.91
N ARG A 138 170.87 80.34 -54.71
CA ARG A 138 170.05 79.12 -54.48
C ARG A 138 169.13 79.28 -53.28
N LEU A 139 169.65 79.68 -52.11
CA LEU A 139 168.85 79.93 -50.91
C LEU A 139 167.81 81.05 -51.10
N ASN A 140 168.07 82.07 -51.91
CA ASN A 140 167.06 83.07 -52.28
C ASN A 140 165.99 82.51 -53.21
N ALA A 141 166.34 81.62 -54.14
CA ALA A 141 165.37 80.90 -54.96
C ALA A 141 164.52 79.95 -54.10
N ASP A 142 165.14 79.22 -53.17
CA ASP A 142 164.45 78.34 -52.20
C ASP A 142 163.54 79.16 -51.28
N VAL A 143 164.00 80.28 -50.73
CA VAL A 143 163.18 81.21 -49.92
C VAL A 143 162.05 81.86 -50.74
N SER A 144 162.22 82.03 -52.05
CA SER A 144 161.16 82.51 -52.94
C SER A 144 160.13 81.42 -53.23
N SER A 145 160.58 80.21 -53.51
CA SER A 145 159.74 79.01 -53.67
C SER A 145 158.94 78.73 -52.40
N LEU A 146 159.59 78.70 -51.23
CA LEU A 146 158.96 78.55 -49.92
C LEU A 146 158.02 79.72 -49.58
N ARG A 147 158.23 80.93 -50.12
CA ARG A 147 157.28 82.05 -50.00
C ARG A 147 156.03 81.82 -50.85
N GLU A 148 156.18 81.35 -52.08
CA GLU A 148 155.03 81.02 -52.94
C GLU A 148 154.27 79.80 -52.41
N GLU A 149 154.96 78.78 -51.93
CA GLU A 149 154.36 77.62 -51.24
C GLU A 149 153.63 78.05 -49.96
N ASN A 150 154.25 78.86 -49.10
CA ASN A 150 153.61 79.35 -47.88
C ASN A 150 152.42 80.29 -48.21
N ALA A 151 152.48 81.07 -49.29
CA ALA A 151 151.33 81.84 -49.77
C ALA A 151 150.20 80.94 -50.31
N GLN A 152 150.52 79.86 -51.03
CA GLN A 152 149.56 78.85 -51.47
C GLN A 152 148.95 78.09 -50.29
N LEU A 153 149.75 77.74 -49.27
CA LEU A 153 149.29 77.13 -48.02
C LEU A 153 148.42 78.09 -47.20
N GLN A 154 148.73 79.39 -47.16
CA GLN A 154 147.86 80.40 -46.53
C GLN A 154 146.55 80.59 -47.27
N PHE A 155 146.56 80.61 -48.61
CA PHE A 155 145.34 80.61 -49.42
C PHE A 155 144.50 79.36 -49.15
N ARG A 156 145.12 78.17 -49.20
CA ARG A 156 144.47 76.88 -48.95
C ARG A 156 143.96 76.74 -47.51
N ASN A 157 144.67 77.30 -46.53
CA ASN A 157 144.19 77.38 -45.14
C ASN A 157 143.01 78.34 -45.01
N SER A 158 143.01 79.48 -45.70
CA SER A 158 141.87 80.41 -45.70
C SER A 158 140.62 79.80 -46.37
N GLU A 159 140.83 79.05 -47.45
CA GLU A 159 139.79 78.25 -48.12
C GLU A 159 139.27 77.13 -47.21
N MET A 160 140.16 76.38 -46.55
CA MET A 160 139.79 75.35 -45.57
C MET A 160 139.09 75.93 -44.33
N GLU A 161 139.48 77.12 -43.84
CA GLU A 161 138.77 77.84 -42.78
C GLU A 161 137.37 78.27 -43.20
N LYS A 162 137.20 78.72 -44.45
CA LYS A 162 135.89 79.07 -45.01
C LYS A 162 135.01 77.82 -45.13
N MET A 163 135.56 76.73 -45.66
CA MET A 163 134.89 75.42 -45.74
C MET A 163 134.54 74.87 -44.35
N LEU A 164 135.40 75.06 -43.35
CA LEU A 164 135.12 74.68 -41.95
C LEU A 164 133.98 75.51 -41.36
N LYS A 165 133.97 76.83 -41.52
CA LYS A 165 132.89 77.72 -41.05
C LYS A 165 131.56 77.41 -41.75
N GLU A 166 131.60 77.09 -43.05
CA GLU A 166 130.44 76.62 -43.81
C GLU A 166 129.93 75.28 -43.26
N LYS A 167 130.82 74.29 -43.05
CA LYS A 167 130.46 72.98 -42.48
C LYS A 167 130.01 73.06 -41.03
N GLU A 168 130.55 73.97 -40.23
CA GLU A 168 130.12 74.25 -38.85
C GLU A 168 128.70 74.85 -38.84
N SER A 169 128.39 75.76 -39.77
CA SER A 169 127.03 76.27 -39.96
C SER A 169 126.06 75.20 -40.45
N GLU A 170 126.50 74.28 -41.32
CA GLU A 170 125.71 73.14 -41.80
C GLU A 170 125.43 72.15 -40.67
N ILE A 171 126.42 71.83 -39.84
CA ILE A 171 126.27 71.00 -38.63
C ILE A 171 125.35 71.69 -37.61
N SER A 172 125.41 73.01 -37.45
CA SER A 172 124.50 73.78 -36.59
C SER A 172 123.06 73.69 -37.08
N ASN A 173 122.84 73.87 -38.39
CA ASN A 173 121.52 73.73 -39.02
C ASN A 173 120.99 72.29 -38.93
N LEU A 174 121.82 71.28 -39.20
CA LEU A 174 121.45 69.87 -39.08
C LEU A 174 121.13 69.48 -37.64
N ARG A 175 121.88 69.97 -36.65
CA ARG A 175 121.57 69.79 -35.23
C ARG A 175 120.21 70.40 -34.89
N LYS A 176 119.94 71.63 -35.33
CA LYS A 176 118.66 72.31 -35.09
C LYS A 176 117.48 71.56 -35.72
N VAL A 177 117.61 71.09 -36.96
CA VAL A 177 116.58 70.28 -37.65
C VAL A 177 116.38 68.92 -36.98
N PHE A 178 117.46 68.30 -36.48
CA PHE A 178 117.37 67.05 -35.70
C PHE A 178 116.63 67.28 -34.37
N GLU A 179 116.97 68.34 -33.63
CA GLU A 179 116.38 68.70 -32.35
C GLU A 179 114.90 69.13 -32.49
N GLU A 180 114.56 69.83 -33.58
CA GLU A 180 113.17 70.09 -34.00
C GLU A 180 112.42 68.78 -34.31
N SER A 181 113.01 67.88 -35.11
CA SER A 181 112.43 66.56 -35.42
C SER A 181 112.30 65.66 -34.19
N GLU A 182 113.23 65.72 -33.24
CA GLU A 182 113.18 65.00 -31.97
C GLU A 182 112.01 65.55 -31.13
N SER A 183 111.89 66.88 -31.02
CA SER A 183 110.78 67.52 -30.31
C SER A 183 109.41 67.20 -30.93
N GLU A 184 109.30 67.17 -32.26
CA GLU A 184 108.09 66.72 -32.97
C GLU A 184 107.78 65.24 -32.67
N SER A 185 108.80 64.37 -32.70
CA SER A 185 108.61 62.94 -32.43
C SER A 185 108.17 62.70 -30.98
N SER A 186 108.74 63.44 -30.03
CA SER A 186 108.40 63.43 -28.61
C SER A 186 106.97 63.94 -28.39
N ALA A 187 106.59 65.06 -29.02
CA ALA A 187 105.22 65.57 -28.97
C ALA A 187 104.20 64.57 -29.54
N ARG A 188 104.53 63.88 -30.64
CA ARG A 188 103.70 62.80 -31.22
C ARG A 188 103.59 61.60 -30.28
N ILE A 189 104.68 61.20 -29.62
CA ILE A 189 104.68 60.13 -28.61
C ILE A 189 103.82 60.50 -27.39
N VAL A 190 103.91 61.74 -26.90
CA VAL A 190 103.07 62.24 -25.79
C VAL A 190 101.60 62.25 -26.18
N ALA A 191 101.26 62.73 -27.39
CA ALA A 191 99.88 62.71 -27.89
C ALA A 191 99.33 61.28 -28.01
N LEU A 192 100.07 60.37 -28.65
CA LEU A 192 99.66 58.95 -28.77
C LEU A 192 99.58 58.25 -27.40
N THR A 193 100.42 58.64 -26.43
CA THR A 193 100.33 58.12 -25.05
C THR A 193 99.07 58.62 -24.34
N ALA A 194 98.67 59.87 -24.56
CA ALA A 194 97.41 60.41 -24.05
C ALA A 194 96.20 59.71 -24.70
N ASP A 195 96.21 59.49 -26.02
CA ASP A 195 95.16 58.74 -26.74
C ASP A 195 95.05 57.29 -26.22
N VAL A 196 96.18 56.60 -26.05
CA VAL A 196 96.23 55.24 -25.49
C VAL A 196 95.67 55.19 -24.07
N ASN A 197 96.00 56.17 -23.22
CA ASN A 197 95.45 56.25 -21.87
C ASN A 197 93.93 56.53 -21.89
N ASN A 198 93.46 57.44 -22.73
CA ASN A 198 92.03 57.74 -22.86
C ASN A 198 91.23 56.52 -23.36
N LEU A 199 91.74 55.79 -24.36
CA LEU A 199 91.14 54.53 -24.83
C LEU A 199 91.16 53.44 -23.74
N ARG A 200 92.16 53.43 -22.86
CA ARG A 200 92.27 52.50 -21.73
C ARG A 200 91.26 52.82 -20.62
N GLU A 201 91.00 54.10 -20.36
CA GLU A 201 89.93 54.56 -19.47
C GLU A 201 88.54 54.24 -20.05
N GLN A 202 88.32 54.46 -21.35
CA GLN A 202 87.08 54.07 -22.03
C GLN A 202 86.84 52.55 -21.97
N LEU A 203 87.88 51.73 -22.16
CA LEU A 203 87.81 50.28 -22.00
C LEU A 203 87.51 49.86 -20.55
N GLY A 204 88.06 50.57 -19.56
CA GLY A 204 87.71 50.38 -18.14
C GLY A 204 86.23 50.63 -17.89
N HIS A 205 85.75 51.83 -18.24
CA HIS A 205 84.34 52.21 -18.09
C HIS A 205 83.37 51.26 -18.84
N LEU A 206 83.72 50.81 -20.05
CA LEU A 206 82.91 49.82 -20.78
C LEU A 206 82.95 48.43 -20.13
N SER A 207 84.06 48.03 -19.52
CA SER A 207 84.17 46.80 -18.74
C SER A 207 83.33 46.87 -17.46
N ASP A 208 83.36 48.00 -16.75
CA ASP A 208 82.57 48.24 -15.55
C ASP A 208 81.07 48.25 -15.87
N GLN A 209 80.64 49.02 -16.89
CA GLN A 209 79.26 49.01 -17.39
C GLN A 209 78.79 47.62 -17.82
N LYS A 210 79.65 46.81 -18.46
CA LYS A 210 79.33 45.42 -18.79
C LYS A 210 79.14 44.60 -17.51
N SER A 211 80.05 44.70 -16.54
CA SER A 211 80.00 43.92 -15.29
C SER A 211 78.74 44.20 -14.47
N GLU A 212 78.27 45.46 -14.44
CA GLU A 212 77.02 45.82 -13.75
C GLU A 212 75.79 45.41 -14.58
N SER A 213 75.87 45.43 -15.92
CA SER A 213 74.81 44.88 -16.79
C SER A 213 74.66 43.36 -16.61
N ASP A 214 75.79 42.63 -16.59
CA ASP A 214 75.83 41.18 -16.33
C ASP A 214 75.23 40.85 -14.93
N ARG A 215 75.52 41.67 -13.91
CA ARG A 215 74.91 41.57 -12.57
C ARG A 215 73.40 41.81 -12.55
N VAL A 216 72.91 42.78 -13.32
CA VAL A 216 71.46 43.04 -13.45
C VAL A 216 70.78 41.85 -14.15
N ILE A 217 71.41 41.28 -15.17
CA ILE A 217 70.92 40.09 -15.87
C ILE A 217 70.83 38.88 -14.92
N GLU A 218 71.85 38.62 -14.10
CA GLU A 218 71.78 37.46 -13.20
C GLU A 218 70.75 37.65 -12.08
N LYS A 219 70.58 38.86 -11.52
CA LYS A 219 69.47 39.16 -10.59
C LYS A 219 68.10 38.93 -11.21
N GLN A 220 67.89 39.42 -12.44
CA GLN A 220 66.64 39.18 -13.17
C GLN A 220 66.43 37.69 -13.47
N ARG A 221 67.51 36.93 -13.66
CA ARG A 221 67.48 35.48 -13.87
C ARG A 221 67.14 34.72 -12.59
N GLU A 222 67.62 35.18 -11.44
CA GLU A 222 67.22 34.71 -10.11
C GLU A 222 65.73 35.01 -9.85
N GLU A 223 65.29 36.26 -10.01
CA GLU A 223 63.88 36.69 -9.88
C GLU A 223 62.93 35.88 -10.78
N ILE A 224 63.28 35.68 -12.05
CA ILE A 224 62.49 34.85 -12.99
C ILE A 224 62.44 33.39 -12.52
N SER A 225 63.53 32.87 -11.93
CA SER A 225 63.56 31.49 -11.42
C SER A 225 62.65 31.32 -10.19
N GLU A 226 62.63 32.30 -9.28
CA GLU A 226 61.69 32.31 -8.14
C GLU A 226 60.23 32.41 -8.61
N ILE A 227 59.95 33.29 -9.58
CA ILE A 227 58.61 33.45 -10.17
C ILE A 227 58.15 32.14 -10.84
N LEU A 228 59.03 31.43 -11.55
CA LEU A 228 58.71 30.12 -12.15
C LEU A 228 58.37 29.06 -11.08
N VAL A 229 59.11 29.01 -9.97
CA VAL A 229 58.80 28.11 -8.85
C VAL A 229 57.46 28.46 -8.19
N GLN A 230 57.13 29.76 -8.05
CA GLN A 230 55.83 30.21 -7.55
C GLN A 230 54.69 29.84 -8.51
N ILE A 231 54.89 29.97 -9.83
CA ILE A 231 53.90 29.58 -10.85
C ILE A 231 53.64 28.06 -10.81
N GLU A 232 54.69 27.24 -10.72
CA GLU A 232 54.54 25.78 -10.66
C GLU A 232 53.79 25.36 -9.39
N LYS A 233 54.12 25.96 -8.23
CA LYS A 233 53.39 25.74 -6.96
C LYS A 233 51.92 26.18 -7.04
N LEU A 234 51.62 27.33 -7.62
CA LEU A 234 50.24 27.81 -7.79
C LEU A 234 49.44 26.91 -8.76
N LYS A 235 50.10 26.30 -9.75
CA LYS A 235 49.53 25.34 -10.69
C LYS A 235 49.27 23.97 -10.04
N GLU A 236 50.13 23.52 -9.12
CA GLU A 236 49.85 22.36 -8.26
C GLU A 236 48.66 22.64 -7.33
N GLU A 237 48.60 23.82 -6.70
CA GLU A 237 47.47 24.25 -5.85
C GLU A 237 46.16 24.36 -6.65
N LEU A 238 46.21 24.86 -7.89
CA LEU A 238 45.07 24.90 -8.81
C LEU A 238 44.58 23.49 -9.16
N SER A 239 45.47 22.58 -9.56
CA SER A 239 45.14 21.17 -9.83
C SER A 239 44.52 20.49 -8.60
N LEU A 240 45.06 20.75 -7.40
CA LEU A 240 44.50 20.25 -6.14
C LEU A 240 43.16 20.90 -5.77
N ALA A 241 42.81 22.08 -6.31
CA ALA A 241 41.49 22.69 -6.17
C ALA A 241 40.50 22.13 -7.21
N GLU A 242 40.92 21.96 -8.47
CA GLU A 242 40.13 21.34 -9.54
C GLU A 242 39.71 19.91 -9.18
N ASN A 243 40.64 19.09 -8.68
CA ASN A 243 40.35 17.72 -8.23
C ASN A 243 39.39 17.67 -7.02
N ARG A 244 39.39 18.69 -6.15
CA ARG A 244 38.39 18.81 -5.07
C ARG A 244 37.03 19.24 -5.61
N ASN A 245 37.00 20.13 -6.61
CA ASN A 245 35.77 20.58 -7.24
C ASN A 245 35.09 19.45 -8.03
N THR A 246 35.85 18.55 -8.68
CA THR A 246 35.29 17.36 -9.31
C THR A 246 34.79 16.35 -8.26
N GLU A 247 35.54 16.08 -7.19
CA GLU A 247 35.09 15.21 -6.09
C GLU A 247 33.81 15.73 -5.40
N LEU A 248 33.71 17.04 -5.16
CA LEU A 248 32.50 17.68 -4.64
C LEU A 248 31.36 17.65 -5.65
N GLY A 249 31.62 17.87 -6.94
CA GLY A 249 30.64 17.73 -8.00
C GLY A 249 30.04 16.32 -8.09
N HIS A 250 30.87 15.28 -7.96
CA HIS A 250 30.39 13.89 -7.90
C HIS A 250 29.48 13.64 -6.69
N LYS A 251 29.82 14.16 -5.50
CA LYS A 251 28.99 14.03 -4.29
C LYS A 251 27.67 14.81 -4.39
N ILE A 252 27.67 15.96 -5.05
CA ILE A 252 26.43 16.70 -5.33
C ILE A 252 25.51 15.85 -6.23
N VAL A 253 26.02 15.31 -7.33
CA VAL A 253 25.23 14.46 -8.25
C VAL A 253 24.77 13.15 -7.58
N GLU A 254 25.59 12.57 -6.68
CA GLU A 254 25.22 11.40 -5.89
C GLU A 254 24.06 11.69 -4.94
N HIS A 255 24.11 12.81 -4.20
CA HIS A 255 23.00 13.24 -3.34
C HIS A 255 21.77 13.72 -4.13
N GLU A 256 21.93 14.32 -5.31
CA GLU A 256 20.81 14.66 -6.20
C GLU A 256 20.05 13.41 -6.66
N ARG A 257 20.77 12.32 -6.99
CA ARG A 257 20.18 11.00 -7.28
C ARG A 257 19.45 10.42 -6.07
N GLU A 258 20.07 10.41 -4.89
CA GLU A 258 19.45 9.91 -3.65
C GLU A 258 18.17 10.68 -3.31
N MET A 259 18.18 12.01 -3.47
CA MET A 259 17.01 12.86 -3.23
C MET A 259 15.88 12.62 -4.24
N GLU A 260 16.17 12.23 -5.49
CA GLU A 260 15.15 11.84 -6.47
C GLU A 260 14.60 10.44 -6.20
N GLU A 261 15.44 9.47 -5.83
CA GLU A 261 15.01 8.13 -5.40
C GLU A 261 14.10 8.20 -4.14
N HIS A 262 14.40 9.09 -3.20
CA HIS A 262 13.53 9.37 -2.05
C HIS A 262 12.23 10.08 -2.43
N ARG A 263 12.20 10.91 -3.49
CA ARG A 263 10.95 11.50 -4.01
C ARG A 263 10.06 10.43 -4.64
N ASP A 264 10.62 9.52 -5.43
CA ASP A 264 9.88 8.41 -6.04
C ASP A 264 9.32 7.43 -5.00
N GLU A 265 10.08 7.15 -3.93
CA GLU A 265 9.59 6.40 -2.75
C GLU A 265 8.38 7.09 -2.11
N VAL A 266 8.47 8.40 -1.82
CA VAL A 266 7.37 9.19 -1.24
C VAL A 266 6.16 9.27 -2.17
N LEU A 267 6.36 9.31 -3.49
CA LEU A 267 5.26 9.26 -4.48
C LEU A 267 4.58 7.88 -4.50
N ARG A 268 5.34 6.79 -4.40
CA ARG A 268 4.77 5.42 -4.32
C ARG A 268 3.97 5.24 -3.03
N LEU A 269 4.55 5.57 -1.88
CA LEU A 269 3.89 5.48 -0.57
C LEU A 269 2.65 6.38 -0.49
N ARG A 270 2.63 7.54 -1.17
CA ARG A 270 1.44 8.39 -1.28
C ARG A 270 0.31 7.69 -2.05
N GLU A 271 0.60 7.04 -3.16
CA GLU A 271 -0.42 6.33 -3.94
C GLU A 271 -0.89 5.04 -3.24
N GLU A 272 0.01 4.34 -2.55
CA GLU A 272 -0.35 3.19 -1.69
C GLU A 272 -1.28 3.60 -0.54
N ASN A 273 -0.98 4.69 0.16
CA ASN A 273 -1.86 5.24 1.20
C ASN A 273 -3.23 5.66 0.64
N LYS A 274 -3.25 6.30 -0.53
CA LYS A 274 -4.50 6.67 -1.24
C LYS A 274 -5.31 5.44 -1.66
N GLN A 275 -4.67 4.34 -2.05
CA GLN A 275 -5.36 3.06 -2.29
C GLN A 275 -5.88 2.43 -0.99
N LEU A 276 -5.12 2.50 0.12
CA LEU A 276 -5.58 2.01 1.43
C LEU A 276 -6.78 2.82 1.93
N GLU A 277 -6.77 4.14 1.81
CA GLU A 277 -7.88 5.02 2.18
C GLU A 277 -9.18 4.67 1.42
N VAL A 278 -9.07 4.40 0.11
CA VAL A 278 -10.20 3.89 -0.69
C VAL A 278 -10.67 2.52 -0.16
N ARG A 279 -9.76 1.57 0.10
CA ARG A 279 -10.11 0.24 0.66
C ARG A 279 -10.77 0.34 2.05
N PHE A 280 -10.34 1.29 2.89
CA PHE A 280 -10.95 1.55 4.19
C PHE A 280 -12.37 2.10 4.04
N ARG A 281 -12.60 3.05 3.13
CA ARG A 281 -13.95 3.56 2.80
C ARG A 281 -14.86 2.44 2.30
N ASP A 282 -14.38 1.67 1.31
CA ASP A 282 -15.03 0.48 0.77
C ASP A 282 -15.40 -0.55 1.85
N CYS A 283 -14.58 -0.69 2.88
CA CYS A 283 -14.80 -1.61 4.00
C CYS A 283 -15.83 -1.04 4.99
N HIS A 284 -15.72 0.25 5.32
CA HIS A 284 -16.63 0.96 6.21
C HIS A 284 -18.06 1.04 5.65
N GLU A 285 -18.22 1.29 4.34
CA GLU A 285 -19.53 1.24 3.67
C GLU A 285 -20.13 -0.17 3.72
N LYS A 286 -19.33 -1.23 3.52
CA LYS A 286 -19.78 -2.63 3.63
C LYS A 286 -20.14 -3.00 5.07
N LEU A 287 -19.42 -2.47 6.06
CA LEU A 287 -19.74 -2.64 7.48
C LEU A 287 -21.10 -2.00 7.81
N ILE A 288 -21.30 -0.73 7.46
CA ILE A 288 -22.58 -0.01 7.69
C ILE A 288 -23.75 -0.72 7.00
N LEU A 289 -23.55 -1.24 5.78
CA LEU A 289 -24.58 -2.02 5.09
C LEU A 289 -24.87 -3.36 5.76
N SER A 290 -23.87 -3.99 6.37
CA SER A 290 -24.06 -5.22 7.16
C SER A 290 -24.76 -4.93 8.49
N GLU A 291 -24.37 -3.86 9.20
CA GLU A 291 -24.94 -3.43 10.47
C GLU A 291 -26.43 -3.10 10.32
N LYS A 292 -26.79 -2.29 9.31
CA LYS A 292 -28.19 -2.00 8.97
C LYS A 292 -28.97 -3.25 8.64
N LYS A 293 -28.38 -4.20 7.89
CA LYS A 293 -29.05 -5.47 7.59
C LYS A 293 -29.26 -6.33 8.84
N THR A 294 -28.34 -6.32 9.80
CA THR A 294 -28.54 -6.99 11.10
C THR A 294 -29.56 -6.29 11.98
N GLU A 295 -29.65 -4.95 11.91
CA GLU A 295 -30.68 -4.15 12.58
C GLU A 295 -32.07 -4.44 11.99
N GLU A 296 -32.24 -4.40 10.66
CA GLU A 296 -33.46 -4.78 9.94
C GLU A 296 -33.93 -6.20 10.29
N ILE A 297 -33.01 -7.17 10.37
CA ILE A 297 -33.32 -8.55 10.76
C ILE A 297 -33.73 -8.62 12.24
N SER A 298 -33.05 -7.86 13.12
CA SER A 298 -33.36 -7.82 14.56
C SER A 298 -34.72 -7.17 14.84
N ASP A 299 -35.10 -6.16 14.07
CA ASP A 299 -36.42 -5.52 14.15
C ASP A 299 -37.51 -6.43 13.59
N GLN A 300 -37.28 -7.14 12.48
CA GLN A 300 -38.21 -8.18 11.98
C GLN A 300 -38.40 -9.32 13.01
N PHE A 301 -37.34 -9.74 13.71
CA PHE A 301 -37.49 -10.68 14.82
C PHE A 301 -38.27 -10.08 15.99
N ARG A 302 -38.06 -8.80 16.33
CA ARG A 302 -38.81 -8.11 17.39
C ARG A 302 -40.30 -7.99 17.07
N GLU A 303 -40.65 -7.66 15.83
CA GLU A 303 -42.04 -7.65 15.35
C GLU A 303 -42.66 -9.06 15.39
N SER A 304 -41.94 -10.09 14.93
CA SER A 304 -42.42 -11.48 15.00
C SER A 304 -42.61 -11.97 16.43
N MET A 305 -41.73 -11.58 17.36
CA MET A 305 -41.86 -11.88 18.78
C MET A 305 -43.02 -11.10 19.42
N ALA A 306 -43.20 -9.82 19.11
CA ALA A 306 -44.34 -9.03 19.60
C ALA A 306 -45.69 -9.60 19.13
N ALA A 307 -45.77 -10.07 17.87
CA ALA A 307 -46.94 -10.78 17.35
C ALA A 307 -47.20 -12.09 18.11
N LYS A 308 -46.17 -12.95 18.26
CA LYS A 308 -46.30 -14.21 19.02
C LYS A 308 -46.63 -14.00 20.49
N ASN A 309 -46.10 -12.96 21.13
CA ASN A 309 -46.41 -12.64 22.52
C ASN A 309 -47.87 -12.23 22.65
N LYS A 310 -48.42 -11.47 21.70
CA LYS A 310 -49.86 -11.18 21.66
C LYS A 310 -50.70 -12.45 21.41
N ASP A 311 -50.26 -13.35 20.54
CA ASP A 311 -50.93 -14.64 20.33
C ASP A 311 -50.86 -15.52 21.60
N ILE A 312 -49.76 -15.44 22.37
CA ILE A 312 -49.63 -16.06 23.70
C ILE A 312 -50.56 -15.40 24.71
N ASP A 313 -50.62 -14.07 24.81
CA ASP A 313 -51.55 -13.34 25.69
C ASP A 313 -53.00 -13.78 25.42
N GLN A 314 -53.40 -13.92 24.14
CA GLN A 314 -54.72 -14.40 23.73
C GLN A 314 -54.96 -15.88 24.04
N LEU A 315 -53.97 -16.75 23.82
CA LEU A 315 -54.06 -18.15 24.25
C LEU A 315 -54.17 -18.24 25.78
N GLU A 316 -53.40 -17.45 26.52
CA GLU A 316 -53.44 -17.37 27.97
C GLU A 316 -54.73 -16.76 28.52
N GLU A 317 -55.42 -15.90 27.76
CA GLU A 317 -56.77 -15.41 28.03
C GLU A 317 -57.80 -16.51 27.79
N THR A 318 -57.84 -17.14 26.60
CA THR A 318 -58.78 -18.26 26.32
C THR A 318 -58.55 -19.48 27.21
N ILE A 319 -57.31 -19.71 27.67
CA ILE A 319 -57.00 -20.75 28.64
C ILE A 319 -57.50 -20.34 30.03
N GLU A 320 -57.47 -19.06 30.42
CA GLU A 320 -58.09 -18.57 31.66
C GLU A 320 -59.63 -18.63 31.57
N ASP A 321 -60.23 -18.28 30.43
CA ASP A 321 -61.68 -18.40 30.19
C ASP A 321 -62.13 -19.86 30.28
N LEU A 322 -61.46 -20.77 29.56
CA LEU A 322 -61.67 -22.22 29.68
C LEU A 322 -61.41 -22.73 31.10
N LYS A 323 -60.65 -21.99 31.90
CA LYS A 323 -60.46 -22.29 33.31
C LYS A 323 -61.62 -21.79 34.13
N SER A 324 -62.15 -20.59 33.93
CA SER A 324 -63.45 -20.18 34.47
C SER A 324 -64.64 -21.04 33.97
N GLU A 325 -64.53 -21.74 32.84
CA GLU A 325 -65.60 -22.56 32.24
C GLU A 325 -65.53 -24.07 32.48
N LEU A 326 -64.35 -24.67 32.69
CA LEU A 326 -64.23 -26.09 33.05
C LEU A 326 -64.64 -26.30 34.52
N GLU A 327 -65.38 -25.38 35.12
CA GLU A 327 -65.13 -25.00 36.49
C GLU A 327 -66.30 -25.43 37.43
N ILE A 328 -67.47 -24.78 37.61
CA ILE A 328 -68.55 -25.27 38.52
C ILE A 328 -69.00 -26.67 38.00
N LYS A 329 -68.47 -27.15 36.86
CA LYS A 329 -68.18 -28.56 36.56
C LYS A 329 -67.61 -29.42 37.71
N ASP A 330 -67.11 -28.89 38.85
CA ASP A 330 -66.88 -29.64 40.10
C ASP A 330 -67.89 -29.31 41.19
N ASP A 331 -68.67 -28.24 41.06
CA ASP A 331 -69.37 -27.55 42.16
C ASP A 331 -70.91 -27.63 42.01
N GLU A 332 -71.50 -27.76 40.80
CA GLU A 332 -72.70 -28.58 40.53
C GLU A 332 -72.38 -29.98 40.01
N LEU A 333 -71.12 -30.39 39.75
CA LEU A 333 -70.78 -31.80 40.00
C LEU A 333 -70.96 -32.09 41.49
N SER A 334 -70.37 -31.29 42.38
CA SER A 334 -70.52 -31.47 43.83
C SER A 334 -71.96 -31.25 44.26
N SER A 335 -72.69 -30.27 43.72
CA SER A 335 -74.12 -30.11 44.02
C SER A 335 -74.96 -31.25 43.45
N LEU A 336 -74.73 -31.74 42.22
CA LEU A 336 -75.43 -32.95 41.73
C LEU A 336 -75.03 -34.20 42.50
N LEU A 337 -73.79 -34.30 42.99
CA LEU A 337 -73.27 -35.42 43.78
C LEU A 337 -73.77 -35.35 45.23
N GLU A 338 -73.94 -34.16 45.81
CA GLU A 338 -74.63 -33.92 47.08
C GLU A 338 -76.13 -34.16 46.96
N ASN A 339 -76.77 -33.72 45.87
CA ASN A 339 -78.15 -34.07 45.56
C ASN A 339 -78.31 -35.58 45.36
N MET A 340 -77.36 -36.24 44.69
CA MET A 340 -77.32 -37.70 44.51
C MET A 340 -77.15 -38.41 45.86
N ARG A 341 -76.21 -37.97 46.70
CA ARG A 341 -76.05 -38.45 48.10
C ARG A 341 -77.33 -38.22 48.90
N ALA A 342 -78.01 -37.08 48.73
CA ALA A 342 -79.28 -36.79 49.40
C ALA A 342 -80.42 -37.67 48.88
N THR A 343 -80.44 -38.04 47.59
CA THR A 343 -81.37 -39.04 47.06
C THR A 343 -81.06 -40.46 47.51
N ASP A 344 -79.80 -40.85 47.62
CA ASP A 344 -79.35 -42.13 48.19
C ASP A 344 -79.71 -42.23 49.68
N VAL A 345 -79.51 -41.16 50.46
CA VAL A 345 -79.97 -41.07 51.86
C VAL A 345 -81.50 -41.14 51.95
N LYS A 346 -82.25 -40.43 51.09
CA LYS A 346 -83.71 -40.54 51.01
C LYS A 346 -84.16 -41.96 50.63
N GLN A 347 -83.47 -42.61 49.71
CA GLN A 347 -83.75 -43.98 49.28
C GLN A 347 -83.46 -44.97 50.40
N ARG A 348 -82.29 -44.92 51.05
CA ARG A 348 -81.99 -45.76 52.24
C ARG A 348 -83.01 -45.58 53.36
N LEU A 349 -83.45 -44.34 53.62
CA LEU A 349 -84.52 -44.07 54.58
C LEU A 349 -85.88 -44.60 54.11
N SER A 350 -86.15 -44.61 52.81
CA SER A 350 -87.33 -45.25 52.21
C SER A 350 -87.27 -46.77 52.35
N ASP A 351 -86.14 -47.40 52.04
CA ASP A 351 -85.91 -48.84 52.15
C ASP A 351 -85.92 -49.30 53.62
N GLN A 352 -85.48 -48.44 54.55
CA GLN A 352 -85.59 -48.69 55.98
C GLN A 352 -87.05 -48.58 56.45
N LYS A 353 -87.80 -47.56 56.00
CA LYS A 353 -89.24 -47.47 56.25
C LYS A 353 -89.99 -48.66 55.66
N LEU A 354 -89.64 -49.09 54.45
CA LEU A 354 -90.23 -50.25 53.76
C LEU A 354 -90.06 -51.50 54.62
N ARG A 355 -88.83 -51.82 55.06
CA ARG A 355 -88.54 -52.95 55.95
C ARG A 355 -89.28 -52.87 57.28
N ILE A 356 -89.45 -51.68 57.86
CA ILE A 356 -90.25 -51.50 59.09
C ILE A 356 -91.74 -51.75 58.81
N THR A 357 -92.29 -51.26 57.68
CA THR A 357 -93.69 -51.55 57.31
C THR A 357 -93.92 -53.01 56.94
N GLU A 358 -92.94 -53.66 56.32
CA GLU A 358 -92.94 -55.08 55.95
C GLU A 358 -92.90 -55.97 57.21
N GLN A 359 -92.05 -55.64 58.20
CA GLN A 359 -92.06 -56.30 59.51
C GLN A 359 -93.41 -56.11 60.24
N VAL A 360 -93.94 -54.88 60.30
CA VAL A 360 -95.23 -54.59 60.96
C VAL A 360 -96.42 -55.22 60.22
N LEU A 361 -96.30 -55.47 58.92
CA LEU A 361 -97.26 -56.28 58.16
C LEU A 361 -97.10 -57.78 58.49
N SER A 362 -95.87 -58.32 58.53
CA SER A 362 -95.60 -59.70 58.92
C SER A 362 -96.11 -60.01 60.33
N GLU A 363 -95.90 -59.12 61.31
CA GLU A 363 -96.43 -59.25 62.68
C GLU A 363 -97.98 -59.19 62.71
N LYS A 364 -98.60 -58.46 61.78
CA LYS A 364 -100.07 -58.43 61.60
C LYS A 364 -100.60 -59.68 60.89
N GLU A 365 -99.86 -60.23 59.94
CA GLU A 365 -100.20 -61.47 59.27
C GLU A 365 -100.06 -62.65 60.25
N GLU A 366 -98.98 -62.71 61.03
CA GLU A 366 -98.80 -63.70 62.10
C GLU A 366 -99.91 -63.63 63.17
N THR A 367 -100.28 -62.42 63.63
CA THR A 367 -101.38 -62.28 64.60
C THR A 367 -102.77 -62.57 64.00
N GLN A 368 -102.94 -62.48 62.67
CA GLN A 368 -104.13 -62.98 61.98
C GLN A 368 -104.09 -64.49 61.77
N GLN A 369 -102.93 -65.07 61.40
CA GLN A 369 -102.68 -66.50 61.23
C GLN A 369 -103.03 -67.25 62.52
N ASN A 370 -102.45 -66.83 63.65
CA ASN A 370 -102.77 -67.36 64.98
C ASN A 370 -104.27 -67.26 65.30
N ARG A 371 -104.95 -66.18 64.89
CA ARG A 371 -106.39 -66.00 65.10
C ARG A 371 -107.26 -66.92 64.21
N VAL A 372 -106.80 -67.23 63.00
CA VAL A 372 -107.43 -68.21 62.10
C VAL A 372 -107.23 -69.64 62.63
N GLU A 373 -106.04 -69.95 63.15
CA GLU A 373 -105.72 -71.28 63.69
C GLU A 373 -106.58 -71.62 64.92
N ASN A 374 -106.76 -70.67 65.85
CA ASN A 374 -107.72 -70.81 66.97
C ASN A 374 -109.17 -71.06 66.47
N LEU A 375 -109.61 -70.38 65.40
CA LEU A 375 -110.94 -70.59 64.82
C LEU A 375 -111.07 -71.96 64.12
N MET A 376 -109.97 -72.51 63.57
CA MET A 376 -109.95 -73.87 63.04
C MET A 376 -110.04 -74.94 64.15
N GLU A 377 -109.43 -74.72 65.31
CA GLU A 377 -109.61 -75.61 66.46
C GLU A 377 -111.05 -75.59 66.98
N GLU A 378 -111.69 -74.40 67.06
CA GLU A 378 -113.11 -74.28 67.38
C GLU A 378 -114.02 -74.97 66.35
N GLN A 379 -113.74 -74.83 65.04
CA GLN A 379 -114.49 -75.55 63.99
C GLN A 379 -114.34 -77.07 64.13
N LYS A 380 -113.13 -77.58 64.39
CA LYS A 380 -112.88 -79.02 64.52
C LYS A 380 -113.68 -79.64 65.67
N LEU A 381 -113.75 -78.96 66.82
CA LEU A 381 -114.57 -79.39 67.97
C LEU A 381 -116.07 -79.38 67.65
N LEU A 382 -116.53 -78.47 66.77
CA LEU A 382 -117.91 -78.46 66.26
C LEU A 382 -118.17 -79.59 65.27
N GLU A 383 -117.22 -79.95 64.40
CA GLU A 383 -117.37 -81.08 63.47
C GLU A 383 -117.43 -82.43 64.18
N GLU A 384 -116.59 -82.66 65.21
CA GLU A 384 -116.67 -83.87 66.06
C GLU A 384 -118.03 -83.95 66.79
N ARG A 385 -118.60 -82.81 67.19
CA ARG A 385 -119.96 -82.71 67.77
C ARG A 385 -121.05 -83.09 66.75
N ILE A 386 -120.91 -82.67 65.49
CA ILE A 386 -121.84 -82.97 64.39
C ILE A 386 -121.76 -84.45 63.99
N ALA A 387 -120.57 -85.02 63.87
CA ALA A 387 -120.36 -86.44 63.57
C ALA A 387 -121.04 -87.33 64.62
N SER A 388 -120.90 -86.97 65.91
CA SER A 388 -121.55 -87.66 67.03
C SER A 388 -123.08 -87.66 66.94
N LEU A 389 -123.70 -86.56 66.50
CA LEU A 389 -125.15 -86.47 66.30
C LEU A 389 -125.62 -87.20 65.04
N SER A 390 -124.84 -87.18 63.97
CA SER A 390 -125.14 -87.87 62.71
C SER A 390 -125.24 -89.39 62.89
N GLY A 391 -124.35 -89.98 63.69
CA GLY A 391 -124.40 -91.42 64.03
C GLY A 391 -125.72 -91.84 64.70
N LEU A 392 -126.29 -90.98 65.55
CA LEU A 392 -127.57 -91.22 66.21
C LEU A 392 -128.75 -91.17 65.23
N VAL A 393 -128.69 -90.28 64.24
CA VAL A 393 -129.73 -90.10 63.20
C VAL A 393 -129.75 -91.25 62.19
N SER A 394 -128.62 -91.92 61.94
CA SER A 394 -128.56 -93.09 61.06
C SER A 394 -129.44 -94.24 61.60
N ILE A 395 -129.29 -94.56 62.89
CA ILE A 395 -130.02 -95.65 63.57
C ILE A 395 -131.55 -95.38 63.54
N TYR A 396 -131.97 -94.12 63.67
CA TYR A 396 -133.37 -93.74 63.64
C TYR A 396 -134.02 -93.88 62.24
N ASN A 397 -133.29 -93.65 61.16
CA ASN A 397 -133.83 -93.74 59.80
C ASN A 397 -134.00 -95.19 59.30
N GLU A 398 -133.11 -96.10 59.69
CA GLU A 398 -133.17 -97.51 59.29
C GLU A 398 -134.46 -98.19 59.78
N ALA A 399 -134.85 -97.93 61.03
CA ALA A 399 -136.13 -98.39 61.60
C ALA A 399 -137.36 -97.83 60.87
N ARG A 400 -137.25 -96.63 60.26
CA ARG A 400 -138.38 -95.95 59.59
C ARG A 400 -138.70 -96.52 58.20
N LEU A 401 -137.71 -97.09 57.50
CA LEU A 401 -137.91 -97.59 56.13
C LEU A 401 -138.67 -98.92 56.09
N ASN A 402 -138.41 -99.83 57.03
CA ASN A 402 -139.13 -101.11 57.09
C ASN A 402 -140.65 -100.94 57.30
N LEU A 403 -141.06 -99.93 58.07
CA LEU A 403 -142.48 -99.63 58.31
C LEU A 403 -143.20 -99.02 57.10
N PHE A 404 -142.47 -98.54 56.09
CA PHE A 404 -143.05 -97.91 54.91
C PHE A 404 -143.45 -98.94 53.83
N ALA A 405 -142.72 -100.05 53.73
CA ALA A 405 -143.00 -101.12 52.77
C ALA A 405 -144.36 -101.79 53.03
N GLU A 406 -144.66 -102.11 54.29
CA GLU A 406 -145.87 -102.84 54.73
C GLU A 406 -147.18 -102.03 54.55
N ILE A 407 -147.08 -100.71 54.37
CA ILE A 407 -148.23 -99.82 54.12
C ILE A 407 -148.53 -99.70 52.61
N SER A 408 -147.51 -99.82 51.75
CA SER A 408 -147.65 -99.68 50.30
C SER A 408 -148.50 -100.81 49.67
N GLU A 409 -148.41 -102.02 50.22
CA GLU A 409 -149.10 -103.22 49.71
C GLU A 409 -150.64 -103.09 49.82
N LYS A 410 -151.16 -102.76 51.01
CA LYS A 410 -152.60 -102.55 51.27
C LYS A 410 -153.23 -101.38 50.49
N THR A 411 -152.42 -100.43 50.03
CA THR A 411 -152.91 -99.23 49.34
C THR A 411 -153.27 -99.52 47.88
N ASN A 412 -152.64 -100.52 47.25
CA ASN A 412 -152.93 -100.88 45.85
C ASN A 412 -154.18 -101.75 45.69
N GLU A 413 -154.51 -102.61 46.68
CA GLU A 413 -155.73 -103.45 46.62
C GLU A 413 -157.03 -102.62 46.64
N THR A 414 -157.02 -101.47 47.31
CA THR A 414 -158.20 -100.61 47.46
C THR A 414 -158.46 -99.71 46.25
N LEU A 415 -157.44 -99.39 45.45
CA LEU A 415 -157.56 -98.50 44.30
C LEU A 415 -158.38 -99.13 43.15
N ASN A 416 -158.16 -100.41 42.85
CA ASN A 416 -158.89 -101.15 41.80
C ASN A 416 -160.41 -101.25 42.07
N GLY A 417 -160.85 -101.08 43.31
CA GLY A 417 -162.28 -101.04 43.66
C GLY A 417 -162.99 -99.76 43.20
N ILE A 418 -162.24 -98.69 42.93
CA ILE A 418 -162.78 -97.35 42.64
C ILE A 418 -163.05 -97.15 41.15
N ASP A 419 -162.16 -97.64 40.26
CA ASP A 419 -162.34 -97.53 38.80
C ASP A 419 -163.63 -98.19 38.28
N THR A 420 -164.11 -99.24 38.97
CA THR A 420 -165.37 -99.92 38.65
C THR A 420 -166.61 -99.03 38.89
N PHE A 421 -166.45 -97.92 39.61
CA PHE A 421 -167.52 -96.95 39.91
C PHE A 421 -167.59 -95.81 38.88
N CYS A 422 -166.45 -95.38 38.34
CA CYS A 422 -166.34 -94.22 37.45
C CYS A 422 -167.10 -94.40 36.12
N VAL A 423 -167.00 -95.58 35.50
CA VAL A 423 -167.61 -95.87 34.18
C VAL A 423 -169.14 -95.67 34.17
N LYS A 424 -169.80 -95.75 35.33
CA LYS A 424 -171.26 -95.54 35.44
C LYS A 424 -171.68 -94.07 35.51
N PHE A 425 -170.76 -93.12 35.66
CA PHE A 425 -171.07 -91.70 35.74
C PHE A 425 -170.99 -90.96 34.39
N GLU A 426 -170.35 -91.55 33.38
CA GLU A 426 -170.16 -90.91 32.07
C GLU A 426 -171.37 -91.07 31.14
N GLU A 427 -172.12 -92.17 31.26
CA GLU A 427 -173.30 -92.43 30.39
C GLU A 427 -174.44 -91.43 30.65
N ASP A 428 -174.75 -91.12 31.91
CA ASP A 428 -175.83 -90.19 32.30
C ASP A 428 -175.59 -88.73 31.81
N TYR A 429 -174.34 -88.34 31.57
CA TYR A 429 -173.99 -86.98 31.11
C TYR A 429 -174.52 -86.70 29.69
N SER A 430 -174.54 -87.72 28.82
CA SER A 430 -174.92 -87.60 27.41
C SER A 430 -176.38 -87.17 27.19
N HIS A 431 -177.26 -87.41 28.16
CA HIS A 431 -178.67 -87.03 28.08
C HIS A 431 -178.94 -85.55 28.42
N LEU A 432 -177.98 -84.84 29.01
CA LEU A 432 -178.16 -83.43 29.40
C LEU A 432 -177.86 -82.46 28.23
N GLU A 433 -176.82 -82.76 27.45
CA GLU A 433 -176.30 -81.88 26.39
C GLU A 433 -177.33 -81.63 25.27
N SER A 434 -178.08 -82.66 24.89
CA SER A 434 -179.13 -82.58 23.85
C SER A 434 -180.21 -81.52 24.13
N ARG A 435 -180.46 -81.20 25.42
CA ARG A 435 -181.51 -80.24 25.83
C ARG A 435 -181.01 -78.79 25.95
N VAL A 436 -179.70 -78.56 25.87
CA VAL A 436 -179.11 -77.20 25.86
C VAL A 436 -179.10 -76.62 24.44
N PHE A 437 -178.97 -77.46 23.42
CA PHE A 437 -178.85 -77.03 22.02
C PHE A 437 -180.11 -76.33 21.47
N GLU A 438 -181.31 -76.74 21.92
CA GLU A 438 -182.58 -76.11 21.49
C GLU A 438 -182.68 -74.64 21.95
N ILE A 439 -182.23 -74.33 23.17
CA ILE A 439 -182.27 -72.99 23.77
C ILE A 439 -181.33 -72.01 23.05
N GLY A 440 -180.23 -72.53 22.47
CA GLY A 440 -179.19 -71.71 21.83
C GLY A 440 -179.64 -70.93 20.60
N ASN A 441 -180.73 -71.34 19.93
CA ASN A 441 -181.17 -70.69 18.69
C ASN A 441 -181.96 -69.38 18.91
N GLU A 442 -182.61 -69.19 20.06
CA GLU A 442 -183.44 -68.00 20.31
C GLU A 442 -182.62 -66.79 20.80
N LEU A 443 -181.58 -67.01 21.61
CA LEU A 443 -180.73 -65.95 22.17
C LEU A 443 -179.97 -65.13 21.11
N LYS A 444 -179.87 -65.63 19.87
CA LYS A 444 -179.26 -64.94 18.74
C LYS A 444 -179.96 -63.62 18.37
N ALA A 445 -181.17 -63.38 18.85
CA ALA A 445 -181.89 -62.11 18.70
C ALA A 445 -181.28 -60.92 19.50
N VAL A 446 -180.45 -61.19 20.52
CA VAL A 446 -180.03 -60.17 21.53
C VAL A 446 -178.78 -59.36 21.12
N LEU A 447 -178.01 -59.82 20.12
CA LEU A 447 -176.64 -59.34 19.84
C LEU A 447 -176.51 -57.88 19.33
N ASN A 448 -177.62 -57.20 19.01
CA ASN A 448 -177.65 -55.93 18.27
C ASN A 448 -177.27 -54.63 19.06
N LEU A 449 -176.59 -54.72 20.21
CA LEU A 449 -176.45 -53.58 21.15
C LEU A 449 -175.02 -53.16 21.56
N ILE A 450 -173.95 -53.77 21.02
CA ILE A 450 -172.57 -53.51 21.47
C ILE A 450 -171.85 -52.50 20.56
N ILE A 451 -172.04 -51.20 20.77
CA ILE A 451 -171.35 -50.11 20.03
C ILE A 451 -171.06 -48.92 20.97
N GLY A 452 -169.80 -48.67 21.38
CA GLY A 452 -169.53 -47.52 22.27
C GLY A 452 -168.12 -47.29 22.87
N SER A 453 -167.02 -47.79 22.31
CA SER A 453 -165.66 -47.58 22.86
C SER A 453 -164.91 -46.42 22.19
N ASN A 454 -164.33 -45.49 22.96
CA ASN A 454 -163.28 -44.49 22.57
C ASN A 454 -162.91 -43.57 23.75
N ALA A 455 -161.64 -43.10 23.86
CA ALA A 455 -161.22 -41.86 24.56
C ALA A 455 -159.72 -41.49 24.36
N GLU A 456 -158.99 -41.21 25.46
CA GLU A 456 -157.98 -40.13 25.57
C GLU A 456 -156.50 -40.53 25.39
N LYS A 457 -155.66 -39.55 24.98
CA LYS A 457 -154.45 -39.82 24.18
C LYS A 457 -153.29 -38.78 24.21
N ASP A 458 -153.43 -37.59 24.83
CA ASP A 458 -152.84 -36.36 24.25
C ASP A 458 -151.60 -35.68 24.90
N GLU A 459 -151.04 -36.15 26.03
CA GLU A 459 -150.07 -35.36 26.85
C GLU A 459 -148.67 -35.05 26.22
N MET A 460 -148.24 -35.77 25.18
CA MET A 460 -146.80 -36.05 24.93
C MET A 460 -146.00 -35.02 24.06
N LYS A 461 -146.12 -33.70 24.24
CA LYS A 461 -145.83 -32.75 23.10
C LYS A 461 -144.93 -31.48 23.25
N LYS A 462 -144.20 -31.18 24.35
CA LYS A 462 -143.74 -29.77 24.59
C LYS A 462 -142.25 -29.33 24.54
N GLU A 463 -141.23 -30.08 24.96
CA GLU A 463 -139.94 -29.45 25.36
C GLU A 463 -138.74 -29.53 24.39
N ILE A 464 -138.96 -29.72 23.08
CA ILE A 464 -137.88 -29.86 22.05
C ILE A 464 -137.10 -28.54 21.74
N GLY A 465 -137.33 -27.45 22.48
CA GLY A 465 -137.08 -26.08 21.97
C GLY A 465 -135.70 -25.41 22.19
N SER A 466 -134.88 -25.78 23.17
CA SER A 466 -133.83 -24.89 23.70
C SER A 466 -132.44 -24.96 23.04
N LEU A 467 -132.16 -25.98 22.21
CA LEU A 467 -130.81 -26.35 21.73
C LEU A 467 -130.16 -25.43 20.67
N VAL A 468 -130.71 -24.23 20.41
CA VAL A 468 -130.44 -23.47 19.16
C VAL A 468 -129.42 -22.32 19.33
N GLN A 469 -129.07 -21.91 20.56
CA GLN A 469 -128.25 -20.71 20.77
C GLN A 469 -126.75 -20.99 21.00
N GLN A 470 -125.94 -20.57 20.02
CA GLN A 470 -124.56 -20.06 20.18
C GLN A 470 -123.52 -21.08 20.69
N VAL A 471 -122.68 -21.72 19.87
CA VAL A 471 -122.35 -21.49 18.44
C VAL A 471 -121.88 -20.05 18.15
N GLN A 472 -121.14 -19.46 19.10
CA GLN A 472 -120.36 -18.21 18.94
C GLN A 472 -118.86 -18.45 19.25
N VAL A 473 -118.32 -19.62 18.92
CA VAL A 473 -117.51 -19.79 17.69
C VAL A 473 -116.15 -19.04 17.72
N LEU A 474 -115.14 -19.78 18.18
CA LEU A 474 -113.88 -20.03 17.46
C LEU A 474 -112.99 -18.84 16.99
N THR A 475 -113.18 -17.61 17.49
CA THR A 475 -112.55 -16.42 16.86
C THR A 475 -111.18 -16.00 17.43
N GLU A 476 -110.84 -16.28 18.70
CA GLU A 476 -109.62 -15.73 19.36
C GLU A 476 -108.40 -16.68 19.44
N ARG A 477 -108.43 -17.89 18.85
CA ARG A 477 -107.31 -18.88 18.89
C ARG A 477 -106.13 -18.51 17.95
N VAL A 478 -105.61 -17.29 18.03
CA VAL A 478 -104.55 -16.77 17.11
C VAL A 478 -103.36 -16.11 17.84
N LYS A 479 -103.48 -15.77 19.13
CA LYS A 479 -102.43 -15.07 19.92
C LYS A 479 -101.55 -16.04 20.73
N GLU A 480 -101.08 -17.11 20.11
CA GLU A 480 -100.53 -18.30 20.81
C GLU A 480 -99.01 -18.26 21.07
N VAL A 481 -98.26 -17.29 20.51
CA VAL A 481 -96.83 -17.48 20.18
C VAL A 481 -95.83 -16.67 21.05
N GLU A 482 -96.25 -15.64 21.79
CA GLU A 482 -95.34 -14.58 22.27
C GLU A 482 -94.66 -14.77 23.65
N MET A 483 -94.87 -15.87 24.39
CA MET A 483 -94.48 -15.93 25.83
C MET A 483 -93.67 -17.16 26.27
N ILE A 484 -92.61 -17.55 25.53
CA ILE A 484 -91.74 -18.69 25.87
C ILE A 484 -90.25 -18.31 25.82
N LEU A 485 -89.83 -17.30 26.59
CA LEU A 485 -88.42 -16.82 26.63
C LEU A 485 -87.96 -16.32 28.02
N LEU A 486 -88.36 -16.99 29.11
CA LEU A 486 -87.83 -16.72 30.46
C LEU A 486 -87.52 -18.00 31.24
N ASN A 487 -86.30 -18.03 31.80
CA ASN A 487 -85.80 -18.85 32.92
C ASN A 487 -85.59 -20.37 32.68
N ASN A 488 -84.37 -20.72 32.26
CA ASN A 488 -83.68 -21.97 32.58
C ASN A 488 -82.22 -21.60 32.94
N GLU A 489 -81.85 -21.61 34.22
CA GLU A 489 -80.57 -21.03 34.72
C GLU A 489 -79.78 -22.01 35.62
N GLU A 490 -80.13 -23.30 35.61
CA GLU A 490 -79.62 -24.32 36.56
C GLU A 490 -78.97 -25.55 35.87
N GLU A 491 -78.47 -25.39 34.64
CA GLU A 491 -77.37 -26.22 34.08
C GLU A 491 -76.05 -25.43 34.03
N ARG A 492 -76.03 -24.25 34.66
CA ARG A 492 -74.91 -23.29 34.62
C ARG A 492 -74.17 -23.18 35.94
N LYS A 493 -74.59 -23.89 36.99
CA LYS A 493 -73.68 -24.20 38.11
C LYS A 493 -72.88 -25.47 37.79
N HIS A 494 -72.83 -25.92 36.54
CA HIS A 494 -71.68 -26.63 35.97
C HIS A 494 -70.68 -25.55 35.34
N LEU A 495 -70.71 -24.26 35.77
CA LEU A 495 -69.89 -22.99 35.58
C LEU A 495 -68.32 -22.98 35.72
N THR A 496 -67.47 -22.17 36.44
CA THR A 496 -67.07 -21.56 37.83
C THR A 496 -66.47 -22.28 39.18
N GLU A 497 -65.71 -23.44 39.24
CA GLU A 497 -64.89 -24.13 40.34
C GLU A 497 -63.76 -25.26 40.03
N MET A 498 -63.98 -26.46 39.41
CA MET A 498 -63.05 -27.59 38.98
C MET A 498 -61.77 -27.16 38.28
N ALA A 499 -61.80 -25.96 37.74
CA ALA A 499 -60.74 -25.39 36.97
C ALA A 499 -60.27 -24.04 37.53
N LYS A 500 -60.67 -23.64 38.75
CA LYS A 500 -59.79 -22.89 39.67
C LYS A 500 -58.58 -23.75 39.95
N GLN A 501 -58.82 -25.06 40.15
CA GLN A 501 -57.77 -26.08 40.17
C GLN A 501 -56.94 -26.12 38.88
N HIS A 502 -57.36 -25.50 37.78
CA HIS A 502 -56.54 -25.30 36.58
C HIS A 502 -56.06 -23.84 36.43
N GLU A 503 -56.81 -22.83 36.90
CA GLU A 503 -56.57 -21.38 36.85
C GLU A 503 -55.38 -21.04 37.74
N GLU A 504 -55.36 -21.56 38.97
CA GLU A 504 -54.20 -21.52 39.86
C GLU A 504 -52.98 -22.17 39.20
N LYS A 505 -53.17 -23.31 38.50
CA LYS A 505 -52.08 -23.95 37.72
C LYS A 505 -51.62 -23.15 36.50
N VAL A 506 -52.43 -22.23 35.94
CA VAL A 506 -51.94 -21.27 34.93
C VAL A 506 -51.35 -20.02 35.57
N LYS A 507 -51.81 -19.58 36.72
CA LYS A 507 -51.18 -18.48 37.48
C LYS A 507 -49.76 -18.88 37.95
N GLU A 508 -49.55 -20.14 38.35
CA GLU A 508 -48.20 -20.71 38.57
C GLU A 508 -47.38 -20.81 37.26
N MET A 509 -47.98 -21.27 36.15
CA MET A 509 -47.24 -21.32 34.87
C MET A 509 -46.90 -19.93 34.31
N LYS A 510 -47.80 -18.95 34.39
CA LYS A 510 -47.59 -17.54 33.98
C LYS A 510 -46.44 -16.90 34.74
N THR A 511 -46.37 -17.09 36.05
CA THR A 511 -45.27 -16.54 36.88
C THR A 511 -43.94 -17.23 36.58
N MET A 512 -43.93 -18.55 36.37
CA MET A 512 -42.74 -19.29 35.91
C MET A 512 -42.28 -18.89 34.51
N ILE A 513 -43.19 -18.70 33.55
CA ILE A 513 -42.90 -18.23 32.19
C ILE A 513 -42.31 -16.81 32.25
N LYS A 514 -42.95 -15.89 32.98
CA LYS A 514 -42.46 -14.52 33.14
C LYS A 514 -41.07 -14.45 33.79
N GLU A 515 -40.79 -15.28 34.79
CA GLU A 515 -39.44 -15.42 35.34
C GLU A 515 -38.43 -16.01 34.32
N ARG A 516 -38.86 -16.91 33.43
CA ARG A 516 -37.99 -17.41 32.35
C ARG A 516 -37.72 -16.33 31.32
N ASP A 517 -38.72 -15.54 30.93
CA ASP A 517 -38.59 -14.50 29.91
C ASP A 517 -37.79 -13.30 30.42
N GLU A 518 -37.89 -12.93 31.70
CA GLU A 518 -36.98 -11.95 32.32
C GLU A 518 -35.53 -12.47 32.36
N LYS A 519 -35.33 -13.78 32.58
CA LYS A 519 -33.99 -14.42 32.54
C LYS A 519 -33.46 -14.60 31.12
N VAL A 520 -34.32 -14.84 30.13
CA VAL A 520 -33.95 -14.85 28.70
C VAL A 520 -33.60 -13.43 28.25
N GLY A 521 -34.41 -12.42 28.57
CA GLY A 521 -34.13 -11.02 28.28
C GLY A 521 -32.92 -10.46 29.04
N GLU A 522 -32.53 -11.03 30.18
CA GLU A 522 -31.21 -10.79 30.79
C GLU A 522 -30.06 -11.46 30.04
N LEU A 523 -30.25 -12.69 29.54
CA LEU A 523 -29.23 -13.40 28.77
C LEU A 523 -29.03 -12.79 27.38
N GLU A 524 -30.09 -12.33 26.72
CA GLU A 524 -30.03 -11.56 25.48
C GLU A 524 -29.38 -10.19 25.69
N ARG A 525 -29.70 -9.46 26.77
CA ARG A 525 -28.94 -8.25 27.13
C ARG A 525 -27.47 -8.55 27.39
N LYS A 526 -27.14 -9.61 28.13
CA LYS A 526 -25.75 -10.04 28.40
C LYS A 526 -25.05 -10.64 27.18
N MET A 527 -25.79 -10.96 26.12
CA MET A 527 -25.26 -11.33 24.79
C MET A 527 -24.97 -10.06 24.00
N ASN A 528 -25.94 -9.14 23.87
CA ASN A 528 -25.77 -7.87 23.17
C ASN A 528 -24.72 -6.95 23.83
N GLU A 529 -24.58 -6.96 25.16
CA GLU A 529 -23.47 -6.31 25.90
C GLU A 529 -22.12 -6.97 25.64
N LYS A 530 -22.09 -8.27 25.35
CA LYS A 530 -20.85 -8.97 24.95
C LYS A 530 -20.51 -8.76 23.49
N ASP A 531 -21.49 -8.69 22.59
CA ASP A 531 -21.24 -8.46 21.16
C ASP A 531 -20.87 -6.99 20.90
N SER A 532 -21.52 -6.02 21.57
CA SER A 532 -21.03 -4.64 21.63
C SER A 532 -19.71 -4.51 22.39
N GLY A 533 -19.46 -5.35 23.40
CA GLY A 533 -18.16 -5.50 24.05
C GLY A 533 -17.07 -6.05 23.12
N ILE A 534 -17.41 -6.97 22.21
CA ILE A 534 -16.52 -7.53 21.19
C ILE A 534 -16.24 -6.50 20.10
N LEU A 535 -17.25 -5.74 19.66
CA LEU A 535 -17.07 -4.60 18.78
C LEU A 535 -16.13 -3.58 19.42
N ARG A 536 -16.38 -3.15 20.67
CA ARG A 536 -15.51 -2.20 21.37
C ARG A 536 -14.10 -2.74 21.61
N LEU A 537 -13.94 -4.03 21.92
CA LEU A 537 -12.62 -4.69 21.98
C LEU A 537 -11.95 -4.84 20.60
N SER A 538 -12.69 -4.78 19.50
CA SER A 538 -12.15 -4.75 18.14
C SER A 538 -11.77 -3.34 17.70
N GLU A 539 -12.48 -2.32 18.18
CA GLU A 539 -12.12 -0.89 18.14
C GLU A 539 -10.83 -0.66 18.95
N GLU A 540 -10.81 -1.08 20.22
CA GLU A 540 -9.65 -0.99 21.14
C GLU A 540 -8.43 -1.75 20.59
N LYS A 541 -8.62 -2.87 19.87
CA LYS A 541 -7.54 -3.54 19.14
C LYS A 541 -7.08 -2.78 17.89
N ARG A 542 -7.99 -2.14 17.14
CA ARG A 542 -7.64 -1.26 16.01
C ARG A 542 -6.80 -0.08 16.50
N GLU A 543 -7.23 0.54 17.60
CA GLU A 543 -6.57 1.67 18.24
C GLU A 543 -5.23 1.27 18.87
N ALA A 544 -5.15 0.10 19.53
CA ALA A 544 -3.89 -0.43 20.06
C ALA A 544 -2.89 -0.81 18.95
N ILE A 545 -3.36 -1.30 17.80
CA ILE A 545 -2.52 -1.51 16.62
C ILE A 545 -2.08 -0.16 16.03
N SER A 546 -2.97 0.84 15.95
CA SER A 546 -2.64 2.18 15.48
C SER A 546 -1.59 2.87 16.38
N GLN A 547 -1.77 2.78 17.71
CA GLN A 547 -0.78 3.29 18.66
C GLN A 547 0.52 2.46 18.66
N LEU A 548 0.47 1.15 18.38
CA LEU A 548 1.70 0.37 18.14
C LEU A 548 2.41 0.79 16.86
N CYS A 549 1.71 1.15 15.78
CA CYS A 549 2.33 1.76 14.60
C CYS A 549 2.98 3.10 14.97
N ILE A 550 2.26 4.01 15.62
CA ILE A 550 2.82 5.29 16.10
C ILE A 550 4.02 5.09 17.04
N TRP A 551 4.02 4.02 17.85
CA TRP A 551 5.16 3.68 18.72
C TRP A 551 6.33 3.05 17.96
N ILE A 552 6.06 2.27 16.92
CA ILE A 552 7.07 1.76 15.97
C ILE A 552 7.71 2.92 15.22
N ASP A 553 6.91 3.85 14.70
CA ASP A 553 7.37 5.05 13.98
C ASP A 553 8.19 5.96 14.92
N PHE A 554 7.69 6.23 16.12
CA PHE A 554 8.45 6.95 17.16
C PHE A 554 9.75 6.25 17.55
N HIS A 555 9.77 4.90 17.54
CA HIS A 555 11.00 4.14 17.75
C HIS A 555 11.89 4.05 16.49
N HIS A 556 11.36 4.31 15.29
CA HIS A 556 12.10 4.38 14.03
C HIS A 556 12.80 5.75 13.92
N ASP A 557 12.05 6.84 14.07
CA ASP A 557 12.56 8.21 14.18
C ASP A 557 13.64 8.31 15.27
N ARG A 558 13.36 7.77 16.46
CA ARG A 558 14.31 7.77 17.58
C ARG A 558 15.50 6.82 17.39
N TYR A 559 15.42 5.85 16.48
CA TYR A 559 16.56 5.03 16.08
C TYR A 559 17.43 5.74 15.05
N GLU A 560 16.81 6.48 14.12
CA GLU A 560 17.52 7.39 13.20
C GLU A 560 18.20 8.56 13.95
N ASP A 561 17.54 9.18 14.94
CA ASP A 561 18.18 10.16 15.85
C ASP A 561 19.38 9.57 16.59
N LEU A 562 19.28 8.32 17.08
CA LEU A 562 20.41 7.65 17.73
C LEU A 562 21.53 7.32 16.73
N LYS A 563 21.18 6.99 15.49
CA LYS A 563 22.10 6.66 14.38
C LYS A 563 22.84 7.91 13.89
N ASP A 564 22.19 9.08 13.78
CA ASP A 564 22.88 10.34 13.46
C ASP A 564 23.74 10.84 14.64
N MET A 565 23.30 10.66 15.90
CA MET A 565 24.16 10.87 17.07
C MET A 565 25.40 9.96 17.09
N ILE A 566 25.28 8.72 16.62
CA ILE A 566 26.41 7.78 16.50
C ILE A 566 27.38 8.20 15.38
N LEU A 567 26.91 8.92 14.35
CA LEU A 567 27.71 9.36 13.21
C LEU A 567 28.48 10.68 13.40
N LYS A 568 28.15 11.55 14.37
CA LYS A 568 28.83 12.85 14.61
C LYS A 568 29.70 12.92 15.87
N LYS A 569 30.51 11.89 16.08
CA LYS A 569 31.46 11.78 17.20
C LYS A 569 32.78 12.55 16.97
N ARG A 570 32.83 13.90 17.07
CA ARG A 570 34.09 14.68 17.23
C ARG A 570 33.93 16.19 17.47
N GLY A 571 34.89 16.77 18.20
CA GLY A 571 35.34 18.15 18.02
C GLY A 571 34.60 19.25 18.80
N GLY A 572 35.14 19.68 19.94
CA GLY A 572 34.68 20.89 20.64
C GLY A 572 35.46 22.15 20.22
N THR A 573 35.47 23.16 21.11
CA THR A 573 36.29 24.40 21.11
C THR A 573 35.58 25.71 20.67
N ARG A 574 35.08 26.43 21.68
CA ARG A 574 35.13 27.90 21.88
C ARG A 574 34.53 28.90 20.83
N GLN A 575 33.73 29.82 21.40
CA GLN A 575 33.91 31.29 21.41
C GLN A 575 33.09 32.25 20.51
N ILE A 576 32.80 33.39 21.16
CA ILE A 576 32.57 34.77 20.65
C ILE A 576 31.15 35.14 20.14
N ALA A 577 30.40 35.72 21.08
CA ALA A 577 29.65 36.98 21.04
C ALA A 577 28.93 37.45 19.75
N ALA A 578 27.64 37.79 19.95
CA ALA A 578 27.25 39.21 20.06
C ALA A 578 26.42 39.41 21.34
#